data_AF-A0A927BYM7-F1
#
_entry.id   AF-A0A927BYM7-F1
#
_cell.length_a   1.000
_cell.length_b   1.000
_cell.length_c   1.000
_cell.angle_alpha   90.00
_cell.angle_beta   90.00
_cell.angle_gamma   90.00
#
_symmetry.space_group_name_H-M   'P 1'
#
loop_
_entity.id
_entity.type
_entity.pdbx_description
1 polymer ?
#
loop_
_entity_poly.entity_id
_entity_poly.type
_entity_poly.pdbx_seq_one_letter_code
_entity_poly.pdbx_strand_id
1 'polypeptide(L)'
;MARRDRLIDDAGHLHLRYMRDGRRTFQHWARAYAWYMLGLTRALTELEQLPEELRPDDRTMADLRAECVRIAAVAMRHQRGDGLWSCFVDDHTVAPDTSGSAGIAAALAAGARAGLLPVDCGALASAERAFGALLEHLTPDGLLTGVSQSNRGGEALQRGDYRVISQMGMGLLAQLYAALR
;
A
#
# COMPACT_ATOMS: atom_id res chain seq x y z
N MET A 1 6.98 -13.27 18.37
CA MET A 1 5.91 -12.53 17.69
C MET A 1 6.46 -11.20 17.22
N ALA A 2 6.51 -10.97 15.91
CA ALA A 2 7.00 -9.73 15.33
C ALA A 2 5.99 -8.59 15.56
N ARG A 3 6.44 -7.33 15.48
CA ARG A 3 5.55 -6.17 15.65
C ARG A 3 4.45 -6.12 14.59
N ARG A 4 4.73 -6.59 13.36
CA ARG A 4 3.74 -6.67 12.28
C ARG A 4 2.57 -7.59 12.61
N ASP A 5 2.80 -8.67 13.37
CA ASP A 5 1.77 -9.65 13.74
C ASP A 5 0.69 -9.04 14.64
N ARG A 6 0.97 -7.86 15.23
CA ARG A 6 -0.03 -7.09 15.98
C ARG A 6 -0.98 -6.32 15.06
N LEU A 7 -0.57 -6.00 13.84
CA LEU A 7 -1.35 -5.26 12.86
C LEU A 7 -2.22 -6.17 12.00
N ILE A 8 -1.91 -7.46 11.93
CA ILE A 8 -2.70 -8.48 11.25
C ILE A 8 -3.62 -9.17 12.28
N ASP A 9 -4.90 -9.33 11.97
CA ASP A 9 -5.83 -10.13 12.77
C ASP A 9 -5.85 -11.61 12.33
N ASP A 10 -6.59 -12.45 13.05
CA ASP A 10 -6.65 -13.89 12.79
C ASP A 10 -7.28 -14.23 11.42
N ALA A 11 -8.05 -13.29 10.85
CA ALA A 11 -8.61 -13.40 9.50
C ALA A 11 -7.64 -12.89 8.42
N GLY A 12 -6.46 -12.39 8.80
CA GLY A 12 -5.42 -11.91 7.90
C GLY A 12 -5.61 -10.46 7.44
N HIS A 13 -6.54 -9.71 8.03
CA HIS A 13 -6.80 -8.32 7.68
C HIS A 13 -5.73 -7.41 8.27
N LEU A 14 -5.29 -6.43 7.48
CA LEU A 14 -4.35 -5.41 7.94
C LEU A 14 -5.10 -4.25 8.60
N HIS A 15 -4.66 -3.89 9.80
CA HIS A 15 -5.12 -2.74 10.56
C HIS A 15 -3.99 -1.71 10.66
N LEU A 16 -4.31 -0.42 10.64
CA LEU A 16 -3.29 0.63 10.81
C LEU A 16 -2.65 0.59 12.20
N ARG A 17 -3.44 0.32 13.24
CA ARG A 17 -3.00 0.47 14.64
C ARG A 17 -3.39 -0.73 15.48
N TYR A 18 -2.49 -1.08 16.38
CA TYR A 18 -2.73 -1.93 17.53
C TYR A 18 -2.55 -1.08 18.80
N MET A 19 -3.62 -0.95 19.57
CA MET A 19 -3.69 -0.10 20.76
C MET A 19 -3.17 -0.84 22.00
N ARG A 20 -2.83 -0.10 23.07
CA ARG A 20 -2.32 -0.69 24.33
C ARG A 20 -3.35 -1.59 25.02
N ASP A 21 -4.63 -1.34 24.80
CA ASP A 21 -5.75 -2.11 25.32
C ASP A 21 -6.10 -3.34 24.44
N GLY A 22 -5.28 -3.65 23.43
CA GLY A 22 -5.46 -4.79 22.55
C GLY A 22 -6.38 -4.54 21.35
N ARG A 23 -7.03 -3.38 21.26
CA ARG A 23 -7.90 -3.06 20.12
C ARG A 23 -7.10 -2.80 18.85
N ARG A 24 -7.65 -3.23 17.72
CA ARG A 24 -7.19 -2.84 16.38
C ARG A 24 -8.16 -1.82 15.77
N THR A 25 -7.63 -0.88 14.99
CA THR A 25 -8.44 0.19 14.35
C THR A 25 -7.94 0.46 12.94
N PHE A 26 -8.82 1.04 12.11
CA PHE A 26 -8.59 1.28 10.68
C PHE A 26 -8.23 -0.01 9.94
N GLN A 27 -9.06 -1.05 10.13
CA GLN A 27 -9.02 -2.24 9.30
C GLN A 27 -9.14 -1.83 7.83
N HIS A 28 -8.36 -2.44 6.93
CA HIS A 28 -8.45 -2.21 5.48
C HIS A 28 -8.21 -0.77 5.01
N TRP A 29 -7.65 0.11 5.84
CA TRP A 29 -7.39 1.49 5.43
C TRP A 29 -6.29 1.56 4.36
N ALA A 30 -6.58 2.16 3.20
CA ALA A 30 -5.72 2.14 2.02
C ALA A 30 -4.30 2.67 2.30
N ARG A 31 -4.19 3.73 3.10
CA ARG A 31 -2.88 4.27 3.45
C ARG A 31 -2.11 3.42 4.47
N ALA A 32 -2.77 2.52 5.22
CA ALA A 32 -2.07 1.49 5.98
C ALA A 32 -1.39 0.50 5.03
N TYR A 33 -2.11 0.05 3.99
CA TYR A 33 -1.56 -0.82 2.95
C TYR A 33 -0.38 -0.16 2.23
N ALA A 34 -0.55 1.10 1.80
CA ALA A 34 0.51 1.86 1.14
C ALA A 34 1.82 1.84 1.95
N TRP A 35 1.77 2.24 3.23
CA TRP A 35 2.98 2.30 4.06
C TRP A 35 3.54 0.93 4.41
N TYR A 36 2.66 -0.02 4.71
CA TYR A 36 3.06 -1.37 5.09
C TYR A 36 3.75 -2.09 3.92
N MET A 37 3.11 -2.07 2.75
CA MET A 37 3.63 -2.71 1.54
C MET A 37 4.91 -2.03 1.07
N LEU A 38 4.90 -0.69 0.92
CA LEU A 38 6.06 0.03 0.42
C LEU A 38 7.27 -0.11 1.37
N GLY A 39 7.04 -0.04 2.68
CA GLY A 39 8.08 -0.26 3.68
C GLY A 39 8.65 -1.67 3.63
N LEU A 40 7.78 -2.69 3.55
CA LEU A 40 8.19 -4.09 3.45
C LEU A 40 8.98 -4.35 2.17
N THR A 41 8.47 -3.92 1.01
CA THR A 41 9.13 -4.09 -0.29
C THR A 41 10.49 -3.42 -0.32
N ARG A 42 10.60 -2.16 0.12
CA ARG A 42 11.88 -1.43 0.14
C ARG A 42 12.87 -2.07 1.09
N ALA A 43 12.46 -2.36 2.33
CA ALA A 43 13.35 -2.99 3.31
C ALA A 43 13.85 -4.34 2.81
N LEU A 44 12.96 -5.18 2.27
CA LEU A 44 13.32 -6.50 1.76
C LEU A 44 14.28 -6.42 0.57
N THR A 45 14.07 -5.45 -0.34
CA THR A 45 14.97 -5.20 -1.47
C THR A 45 16.39 -4.90 -0.97
N GLU A 46 16.54 -4.01 0.02
CA GLU A 46 17.86 -3.68 0.60
C GLU A 46 18.48 -4.87 1.35
N LEU A 47 17.67 -5.61 2.12
CA LEU A 47 18.13 -6.79 2.86
C LEU A 47 18.64 -7.89 1.93
N GLU A 48 18.06 -8.04 0.74
CA GLU A 48 18.52 -9.01 -0.26
C GLU A 48 19.90 -8.68 -0.84
N GLN A 49 20.29 -7.40 -0.83
CA GLN A 49 21.61 -6.94 -1.30
C GLN A 49 22.69 -7.03 -0.23
N LEU A 50 22.34 -7.32 1.03
CA LEU A 50 23.33 -7.45 2.10
C LEU A 50 24.19 -8.71 1.91
N PRO A 51 25.47 -8.66 2.29
CA PRO A 51 26.28 -9.85 2.49
C PRO A 51 25.57 -10.85 3.40
N GLU A 52 25.76 -12.15 3.15
CA GLU A 52 25.05 -13.21 3.85
C GLU A 52 25.23 -13.13 5.37
N GLU A 53 26.40 -12.68 5.83
CA GLU A 53 26.74 -12.56 7.26
C GLU A 53 26.00 -11.42 7.97
N LEU A 54 25.50 -10.43 7.22
CA LEU A 54 24.75 -9.28 7.74
C LEU A 54 23.23 -9.41 7.52
N ARG A 55 22.82 -10.40 6.72
CA ARG A 55 21.42 -10.63 6.37
C ARG A 55 20.71 -11.38 7.51
N PRO A 56 19.42 -11.08 7.77
CA PRO A 56 18.61 -11.92 8.65
C PRO A 56 18.62 -13.38 8.19
N ASP A 57 18.35 -14.30 9.11
CA ASP A 57 18.31 -15.73 8.81
C ASP A 57 17.29 -16.07 7.69
N ASP A 58 17.53 -17.19 7.01
CA ASP A 58 16.71 -17.63 5.86
C ASP A 58 15.24 -17.76 6.20
N ARG A 59 14.92 -18.18 7.43
CA ARG A 59 13.54 -18.31 7.90
C ARG A 59 12.86 -16.94 7.96
N THR A 60 13.53 -15.93 8.49
CA THR A 60 13.05 -14.55 8.56
C THR A 60 12.92 -13.96 7.16
N MET A 61 13.90 -14.18 6.29
CA MET A 61 13.85 -13.71 4.90
C MET A 61 12.69 -14.36 4.12
N ALA A 62 12.48 -15.67 4.26
CA ALA A 62 11.37 -16.39 3.64
C ALA A 62 10.01 -15.90 4.16
N ASP A 63 9.90 -15.67 5.46
CA ASP A 63 8.71 -15.13 6.11
C ASP A 63 8.36 -13.70 5.65
N LEU A 64 9.37 -12.83 5.44
CA LEU A 64 9.16 -11.50 4.88
C LEU A 64 8.72 -11.54 3.41
N ARG A 65 9.31 -12.44 2.60
CA ARG A 65 8.89 -12.66 1.20
C ARG A 65 7.45 -13.15 1.11
N ALA A 66 7.10 -14.16 1.91
CA ALA A 66 5.75 -14.71 1.97
C ALA A 66 4.73 -13.63 2.33
N GLU A 67 5.07 -12.76 3.30
CA GLU A 67 4.21 -11.65 3.68
C GLU A 67 4.05 -10.62 2.56
N CYS A 68 5.13 -10.28 1.83
CA CYS A 68 5.09 -9.36 0.69
C CYS A 68 4.13 -9.87 -0.39
N VAL A 69 4.21 -11.16 -0.74
CA VAL A 69 3.30 -11.79 -1.70
C VAL A 69 1.86 -11.81 -1.18
N ARG A 70 1.66 -12.20 0.08
CA ARG A 70 0.32 -12.29 0.69
C ARG A 70 -0.39 -10.94 0.69
N ILE A 71 0.26 -9.89 1.19
CA ILE A 71 -0.38 -8.57 1.30
C ILE A 71 -0.62 -7.92 -0.06
N ALA A 72 0.28 -8.14 -1.03
CA ALA A 72 0.08 -7.71 -2.42
C ALA A 72 -1.14 -8.37 -3.04
N ALA A 73 -1.30 -9.69 -2.85
CA ALA A 73 -2.48 -10.41 -3.33
C ALA A 73 -3.78 -9.90 -2.68
N VAL A 74 -3.76 -9.57 -1.38
CA VAL A 74 -4.92 -8.96 -0.70
C VAL A 74 -5.26 -7.61 -1.33
N ALA A 75 -4.27 -6.73 -1.49
CA ALA A 75 -4.49 -5.41 -2.08
C ALA A 75 -5.05 -5.52 -3.50
N MET A 76 -4.46 -6.34 -4.37
CA MET A 76 -4.90 -6.49 -5.77
C MET A 76 -6.34 -6.99 -5.90
N ARG A 77 -6.82 -7.86 -4.99
CA ARG A 77 -8.22 -8.32 -4.99
C ARG A 77 -9.24 -7.21 -4.75
N HIS A 78 -8.81 -6.14 -4.09
CA HIS A 78 -9.63 -4.99 -3.72
C HIS A 78 -9.42 -3.79 -4.64
N GLN A 79 -8.69 -3.95 -5.75
CA GLN A 79 -8.58 -2.89 -6.73
C GLN A 79 -9.93 -2.70 -7.41
N ARG A 80 -10.38 -1.46 -7.49
CA ARG A 80 -11.64 -1.09 -8.13
C ARG A 80 -11.53 -1.20 -9.65
N GLY A 81 -12.68 -1.22 -10.33
CA GLY A 81 -12.73 -1.23 -11.80
C GLY A 81 -12.13 0.02 -12.45
N ASP A 82 -12.10 1.14 -11.74
CA ASP A 82 -11.45 2.39 -12.15
C ASP A 82 -9.92 2.39 -11.93
N GLY A 83 -9.35 1.29 -11.41
CA GLY A 83 -7.91 1.16 -11.17
C GLY A 83 -7.42 1.71 -9.82
N LEU A 84 -8.26 2.41 -9.06
CA LEU A 84 -7.90 2.94 -7.75
C LEU A 84 -8.29 1.98 -6.61
N TRP A 85 -7.96 2.37 -5.38
CA TRP A 85 -8.44 1.76 -4.15
C TRP A 85 -9.29 2.73 -3.36
N SER A 86 -10.41 2.23 -2.83
CA SER A 86 -11.25 2.92 -1.85
C SER A 86 -10.44 3.27 -0.59
N CYS A 87 -10.77 4.35 0.12
CA CYS A 87 -10.04 4.73 1.35
C CYS A 87 -10.04 3.60 2.39
N PHE A 88 -11.07 2.75 2.37
CA PHE A 88 -11.07 1.42 2.95
C PHE A 88 -11.18 0.41 1.82
N VAL A 89 -10.12 -0.37 1.59
CA VAL A 89 -9.94 -1.12 0.34
C VAL A 89 -11.02 -2.20 0.13
N ASP A 90 -11.54 -2.76 1.21
CA ASP A 90 -12.60 -3.77 1.20
C ASP A 90 -14.01 -3.20 0.96
N ASP A 91 -14.16 -1.88 1.02
CA ASP A 91 -15.45 -1.19 0.87
C ASP A 91 -15.46 -0.27 -0.36
N HIS A 92 -15.93 -0.82 -1.48
CA HIS A 92 -16.00 -0.09 -2.75
C HIS A 92 -17.05 1.04 -2.75
N THR A 93 -17.89 1.15 -1.73
CA THR A 93 -18.84 2.26 -1.58
C THR A 93 -18.18 3.52 -1.02
N VAL A 94 -17.05 3.36 -0.30
CA VAL A 94 -16.24 4.48 0.17
C VAL A 94 -15.46 5.09 -0.99
N ALA A 95 -15.43 6.43 -1.05
CA ALA A 95 -14.71 7.15 -2.08
C ALA A 95 -13.21 6.76 -2.14
N PRO A 96 -12.59 6.74 -3.33
CA PRO A 96 -11.18 6.40 -3.50
C PRO A 96 -10.26 7.34 -2.71
N ASP A 97 -9.10 6.82 -2.32
CA ASP A 97 -7.99 7.62 -1.78
C ASP A 97 -6.83 7.53 -2.77
N THR A 98 -6.54 8.64 -3.46
CA THR A 98 -5.45 8.69 -4.44
C THR A 98 -4.09 8.48 -3.80
N SER A 99 -3.90 8.87 -2.53
CA SER A 99 -2.62 8.64 -1.83
C SER A 99 -2.42 7.17 -1.47
N GLY A 100 -3.44 6.51 -0.94
CA GLY A 100 -3.43 5.07 -0.68
C GLY A 100 -3.21 4.30 -1.98
N SER A 101 -3.92 4.67 -3.03
CA SER A 101 -3.80 4.05 -4.36
C SER A 101 -2.40 4.19 -4.94
N ALA A 102 -1.83 5.40 -4.91
CA ALA A 102 -0.48 5.66 -5.39
C ALA A 102 0.57 4.83 -4.63
N GLY A 103 0.47 4.74 -3.30
CA GLY A 103 1.43 3.99 -2.50
C GLY A 103 1.30 2.47 -2.63
N ILE A 104 0.07 1.94 -2.72
CA ILE A 104 -0.16 0.51 -3.01
C ILE A 104 0.42 0.16 -4.37
N ALA A 105 0.08 0.92 -5.41
CA ALA A 105 0.58 0.71 -6.75
C ALA A 105 2.12 0.83 -6.81
N ALA A 106 2.71 1.81 -6.12
CA ALA A 106 4.17 1.95 -6.05
C ALA A 106 4.84 0.71 -5.46
N ALA A 107 4.28 0.14 -4.39
CA ALA A 107 4.78 -1.08 -3.78
C ALA A 107 4.64 -2.30 -4.69
N LEU A 108 3.51 -2.42 -5.41
CA LEU A 108 3.29 -3.48 -6.40
C LEU A 108 4.32 -3.40 -7.54
N ALA A 109 4.52 -2.21 -8.11
CA ALA A 109 5.50 -2.01 -9.19
C ALA A 109 6.93 -2.29 -8.71
N ALA A 110 7.33 -1.70 -7.57
CA ALA A 110 8.66 -1.90 -7.01
C ALA A 110 8.92 -3.37 -6.65
N GLY A 111 7.95 -4.05 -6.03
CA GLY A 111 8.08 -5.44 -5.63
C GLY A 111 8.17 -6.39 -6.83
N ALA A 112 7.40 -6.12 -7.89
CA ALA A 112 7.49 -6.91 -9.12
C ALA A 112 8.87 -6.75 -9.78
N ARG A 113 9.39 -5.52 -9.86
CA ARG A 113 10.71 -5.25 -10.46
C ARG A 113 11.88 -5.80 -9.65
N ALA A 114 11.74 -5.83 -8.33
CA ALA A 114 12.73 -6.45 -7.45
C ALA A 114 12.67 -7.99 -7.46
N GLY A 115 11.73 -8.61 -8.19
CA GLY A 115 11.55 -10.07 -8.18
C GLY A 115 10.95 -10.61 -6.87
N LEU A 116 10.41 -9.74 -6.02
CA LEU A 116 9.79 -10.11 -4.74
C LEU A 116 8.36 -10.64 -4.89
N LEU A 117 7.72 -10.35 -6.03
CA LEU A 117 6.39 -10.82 -6.37
C LEU A 117 6.45 -11.82 -7.53
N PRO A 118 5.58 -12.84 -7.58
CA PRO A 118 5.54 -13.77 -8.70
C PRO A 118 5.29 -13.04 -10.02
N VAL A 119 5.99 -13.44 -11.09
CA VAL A 119 5.95 -12.77 -12.40
C VAL A 119 4.51 -12.65 -12.93
N ASP A 120 3.71 -13.70 -12.79
CA ASP A 120 2.36 -13.76 -13.36
C ASP A 120 1.24 -13.33 -12.39
N CYS A 121 1.56 -12.72 -11.24
CA CYS A 121 0.54 -12.32 -10.27
C CYS A 121 -0.24 -11.05 -10.67
N GLY A 122 0.11 -10.41 -11.79
CA GLY A 122 -0.59 -9.22 -12.30
C GLY A 122 -0.22 -7.90 -11.60
N ALA A 123 0.81 -7.87 -10.74
CA ALA A 123 1.19 -6.68 -9.97
C ALA A 123 1.54 -5.46 -10.84
N LEU A 124 2.33 -5.62 -11.91
CA LEU A 124 2.66 -4.52 -12.81
C LEU A 124 1.42 -3.99 -13.55
N ALA A 125 0.56 -4.89 -14.05
CA ALA A 125 -0.68 -4.49 -14.70
C ALA A 125 -1.64 -3.76 -13.74
N SER A 126 -1.70 -4.18 -12.47
CA SER A 126 -2.45 -3.50 -11.42
C SER A 126 -1.89 -2.10 -11.15
N ALA A 127 -0.56 -1.96 -11.06
CA ALA A 127 0.11 -0.69 -10.85
C ALA A 127 -0.08 0.29 -12.04
N GLU A 128 -0.01 -0.20 -13.29
CA GLU A 128 -0.22 0.61 -14.49
C GLU A 128 -1.67 1.15 -14.59
N ARG A 129 -2.68 0.33 -14.26
CA ARG A 129 -4.07 0.81 -14.20
C ARG A 129 -4.24 1.93 -13.18
N ALA A 130 -3.66 1.74 -11.99
CA ALA A 130 -3.69 2.75 -10.95
C ALA A 130 -2.95 4.03 -11.38
N PHE A 131 -1.80 3.89 -12.04
CA PHE A 131 -1.05 5.02 -12.56
C PHE A 131 -1.87 5.83 -13.57
N GLY A 132 -2.49 5.17 -14.55
CA GLY A 132 -3.38 5.82 -15.52
C GLY A 132 -4.50 6.61 -14.85
N ALA A 133 -5.21 5.98 -13.91
CA ALA A 133 -6.30 6.64 -13.16
C ALA A 133 -5.80 7.81 -12.29
N LEU A 134 -4.63 7.70 -11.67
CA LEU A 134 -4.05 8.77 -10.85
C LEU A 134 -3.68 10.01 -11.65
N LEU A 135 -3.32 9.85 -12.94
CA LEU A 135 -3.03 11.00 -13.81
C LEU A 135 -4.29 11.86 -14.05
N GLU A 136 -5.49 11.27 -14.04
CA GLU A 136 -6.75 12.01 -14.14
C GLU A 136 -7.04 12.87 -12.91
N HIS A 137 -6.35 12.60 -11.78
CA HIS A 137 -6.46 13.37 -10.54
C HIS A 137 -5.40 14.47 -10.40
N LEU A 138 -4.53 14.65 -11.40
CA LEU A 138 -3.58 15.75 -11.42
C LEU A 138 -4.26 17.03 -11.89
N THR A 139 -4.05 18.10 -11.11
CA THR A 139 -4.30 19.47 -11.56
C THR A 139 -3.34 19.87 -12.69
N PRO A 140 -3.64 20.92 -13.48
CA PRO A 140 -2.76 21.40 -14.54
C PRO A 140 -1.34 21.79 -14.08
N ASP A 141 -1.20 22.21 -12.82
CA ASP A 141 0.07 22.54 -12.16
C ASP A 141 0.74 21.33 -11.50
N GLY A 142 0.23 20.11 -11.70
CA GLY A 142 0.84 18.86 -11.29
C GLY A 142 0.54 18.43 -9.85
N LEU A 143 -0.42 19.07 -9.18
CA LEU A 143 -0.83 18.71 -7.84
C LEU A 143 -1.84 17.55 -7.84
N LEU A 144 -1.55 16.50 -7.06
CA LEU A 144 -2.45 15.35 -6.91
C LEU A 144 -3.61 15.67 -5.96
N THR A 145 -4.83 15.65 -6.51
CA THR A 145 -6.09 15.78 -5.77
C THR A 145 -6.59 14.42 -5.28
N GLY A 146 -7.77 14.37 -4.62
CA GLY A 146 -8.41 13.09 -4.26
C GLY A 146 -7.76 12.36 -3.07
N VAL A 147 -6.87 13.02 -2.33
CA VAL A 147 -6.18 12.43 -1.17
C VAL A 147 -7.09 12.46 0.04
N SER A 148 -7.22 11.34 0.76
CA SER A 148 -7.95 11.34 2.03
C SER A 148 -7.19 12.13 3.10
N GLN A 149 -7.92 12.86 3.93
CA GLN A 149 -7.35 13.73 4.95
C GLN A 149 -6.53 13.00 6.02
N SER A 150 -5.86 13.77 6.88
CA SER A 150 -5.26 13.23 8.10
C SER A 150 -6.27 12.42 8.91
N ASN A 151 -5.89 11.22 9.34
CA ASN A 151 -6.77 10.30 10.08
C ASN A 151 -6.95 10.69 11.56
N ARG A 152 -6.47 11.87 11.99
CA ARG A 152 -6.72 12.40 13.34
C ARG A 152 -8.21 12.60 13.62
N GLY A 153 -9.02 12.84 12.58
CA GLY A 153 -10.47 12.91 12.68
C GLY A 153 -11.19 11.56 12.77
N GLY A 154 -10.47 10.43 12.89
CA GLY A 154 -11.06 9.11 13.04
C GLY A 154 -11.54 8.48 11.73
N GLU A 155 -12.12 7.27 11.84
CA GLU A 155 -12.60 6.51 10.67
C GLU A 155 -13.78 7.17 9.96
N ALA A 156 -14.67 7.86 10.69
CA ALA A 156 -15.81 8.56 10.09
C ALA A 156 -15.35 9.61 9.05
N LEU A 157 -14.31 10.39 9.37
CA LEU A 157 -13.72 11.34 8.42
C LEU A 157 -13.07 10.63 7.22
N GLN A 158 -12.47 9.46 7.43
CA GLN A 158 -11.83 8.69 6.35
C GLN A 158 -12.86 7.99 5.44
N ARG A 159 -14.02 7.60 5.98
CA ARG A 159 -15.13 6.99 5.23
C ARG A 159 -15.95 8.02 4.45
N GLY A 160 -15.93 9.28 4.88
CA GLY A 160 -16.51 10.38 4.13
C GLY A 160 -15.83 10.60 2.77
N ASP A 161 -16.41 11.48 1.97
CA ASP A 161 -15.96 11.85 0.63
C ASP A 161 -15.05 13.10 0.60
N TYR A 162 -14.77 13.71 1.75
CA TYR A 162 -13.88 14.86 1.83
C TYR A 162 -12.45 14.49 1.40
N ARG A 163 -11.96 15.13 0.33
CA ARG A 163 -10.62 14.92 -0.24
C ARG A 163 -9.87 16.22 -0.38
N VAL A 164 -8.54 16.12 -0.37
CA VAL A 164 -7.63 17.26 -0.45
C VAL A 164 -6.47 17.00 -1.39
N ILE A 165 -5.66 18.04 -1.59
CA ILE A 165 -4.33 17.95 -2.18
C ILE A 165 -3.32 17.70 -1.06
N SER A 166 -2.36 16.79 -1.30
CA SER A 166 -1.31 16.49 -0.33
C SER A 166 0.02 16.18 -0.99
N GLN A 167 1.08 16.78 -0.44
CA GLN A 167 2.47 16.52 -0.84
C GLN A 167 2.87 15.04 -0.67
N MET A 168 2.31 14.37 0.34
CA MET A 168 2.56 12.94 0.55
C MET A 168 2.00 12.09 -0.59
N GLY A 169 0.80 12.40 -1.08
CA GLY A 169 0.21 11.71 -2.24
C GLY A 169 1.06 11.88 -3.49
N MET A 170 1.55 13.09 -3.75
CA MET A 170 2.46 13.36 -4.87
C MET A 170 3.79 12.61 -4.75
N GLY A 171 4.36 12.54 -3.55
CA GLY A 171 5.58 11.75 -3.31
C GLY A 171 5.38 10.26 -3.58
N LEU A 172 4.22 9.70 -3.22
CA LEU A 172 3.88 8.30 -3.55
C LEU A 172 3.66 8.10 -5.05
N LEU A 173 3.00 9.04 -5.73
CA LEU A 173 2.83 8.99 -7.19
C LEU A 173 4.18 9.08 -7.92
N ALA A 174 5.11 9.91 -7.44
CA ALA A 174 6.45 10.00 -7.99
C ALA A 174 7.22 8.68 -7.82
N GLN A 175 7.06 8.00 -6.68
CA GLN A 175 7.64 6.66 -6.49
C GLN A 175 7.03 5.62 -7.43
N LEU A 176 5.71 5.65 -7.63
CA LEU A 176 5.03 4.81 -8.62
C LEU A 176 5.57 5.05 -10.02
N TYR A 177 5.66 6.32 -10.44
CA TYR A 177 6.23 6.71 -11.73
C TYR A 177 7.64 6.15 -11.90
N ALA A 178 8.52 6.36 -10.92
CA ALA A 178 9.89 5.85 -10.98
C ALA A 178 9.95 4.32 -11.04
N ALA A 179 9.04 3.62 -10.34
CA ALA A 179 8.96 2.16 -10.37
C ALA A 179 8.31 1.58 -11.63
N LEU A 180 7.69 2.39 -12.49
CA LEU A 180 7.12 1.96 -13.78
C LEU A 180 8.00 2.34 -14.98
N ARG A 181 9.06 3.14 -14.79
CA ARG A 181 9.97 3.56 -15.85
C ARG A 181 11.31 2.84 -15.84
#